data_AF-A0A9X4SCF3-F1
#
_entry.id   AF-A0A9X4SCF3-F1
#
_cell.length_a   1.000
_cell.length_b   1.000
_cell.length_c   1.000
_cell.angle_alpha   90.00
_cell.angle_beta   90.00
_cell.angle_gamma   90.00
#
_symmetry.space_group_name_H-M   'P 1'
#
loop_
_entity.id
_entity.type
_entity.pdbx_description
1 polymer ?
#
loop_
_entity_poly.entity_id
_entity_poly.type
_entity_poly.pdbx_seq_one_letter_code
_entity_poly.pdbx_strand_id
1 'polypeptide(L)'
;MLDIDYEQRLAEAKPEKKAEVKRCETLQEMFDLMNNKEYNHWRRYHRHLGNPKTPYRKDDEVEIDVMDTFADNSQEIERNHQDEYESVCKWIRTALGKKQDWADMFIAVRIDGMSIREYASSIGVSENNITQKLKRATKKLEQEYKNRQI
;
A
#
# COMPACT_ATOMS: atom_id res chain seq x y z
N MET A 1 21.61 18.23 4.23
CA MET A 1 20.25 18.03 4.76
C MET A 1 19.64 19.37 5.14
N LEU A 2 20.23 20.15 6.05
CA LEU A 2 19.86 21.56 6.30
C LEU A 2 20.00 22.47 5.07
N ASP A 3 21.07 22.30 4.28
CA ASP A 3 21.27 23.09 3.05
C ASP A 3 20.20 22.80 1.99
N ILE A 4 19.79 21.53 1.86
CA ILE A 4 18.78 21.09 0.90
C ILE A 4 17.42 21.69 1.27
N ASP A 5 17.03 21.66 2.55
CA ASP A 5 15.80 22.28 3.03
C ASP A 5 15.80 23.81 2.80
N TYR A 6 16.94 24.47 3.04
CA TYR A 6 17.07 25.91 2.78
C TYR A 6 16.88 26.26 1.30
N GLU A 7 17.55 25.52 0.40
CA GLU A 7 17.42 25.71 -1.05
C GLU A 7 15.97 25.45 -1.53
N GLN A 8 15.31 24.41 -1.01
CA GLN A 8 13.91 24.11 -1.30
C GLN A 8 12.99 25.25 -0.86
N ARG A 9 13.17 25.79 0.35
CA ARG A 9 12.37 26.93 0.84
C ARG A 9 12.62 28.20 0.05
N LEU A 10 13.84 28.43 -0.42
CA LEU A 10 14.18 29.58 -1.26
C LEU A 10 13.60 29.45 -2.69
N ALA A 11 13.49 28.22 -3.20
CA ALA A 11 12.83 27.93 -4.48
C ALA A 11 11.30 28.09 -4.40
N GLU A 12 10.66 27.65 -3.32
CA GLU A 12 9.21 27.78 -3.09
C GLU A 12 8.77 29.22 -2.75
N ALA A 13 9.66 30.03 -2.20
CA ALA A 13 9.35 31.39 -1.79
C ALA A 13 9.04 32.31 -2.99
N LYS A 14 7.96 33.10 -2.85
CA LYS A 14 7.64 34.18 -3.78
C LYS A 14 8.81 35.18 -3.86
N PRO A 15 9.09 35.79 -5.03
CA PRO A 15 10.27 36.63 -5.24
C PRO A 15 10.44 37.76 -4.20
N GLU A 16 9.34 38.31 -3.72
CA GLU A 16 9.31 39.38 -2.71
C GLU A 16 9.75 38.94 -1.31
N LYS A 17 9.62 37.64 -0.98
CA LYS A 17 9.88 37.09 0.36
C LYS A 17 11.15 36.26 0.45
N LYS A 18 11.91 36.15 -0.65
CA LYS A 18 13.15 35.36 -0.68
C LYS A 18 14.21 35.87 0.30
N ALA A 19 14.24 37.18 0.55
CA ALA A 19 15.16 37.81 1.49
C ALA A 19 14.87 37.46 2.97
N GLU A 20 13.65 37.00 3.28
CA GLU A 20 13.23 36.65 4.65
C GLU A 20 13.52 35.18 5.01
N VAL A 21 13.86 34.34 4.02
CA VAL A 21 14.12 32.92 4.23
C VAL A 21 15.47 32.76 4.92
N LYS A 22 15.45 32.26 6.16
CA LYS A 22 16.64 31.94 6.95
C LYS A 22 16.91 30.44 6.95
N ARG A 23 18.19 30.11 6.93
CA ARG A 23 18.69 28.74 7.11
C ARG A 23 18.47 28.31 8.57
N CYS A 24 18.04 27.08 8.78
CA CYS A 24 17.94 26.48 10.12
C CYS A 24 19.35 26.14 10.65
N GLU A 25 19.56 26.35 11.94
CA GLU A 25 20.86 26.10 12.57
C GLU A 25 20.99 24.63 13.01
N THR A 26 19.88 24.03 13.44
CA THR A 26 19.84 22.64 13.90
C THR A 26 18.85 21.79 13.12
N LEU A 27 19.06 20.46 13.13
CA LEU A 27 18.15 19.49 12.53
C LEU A 27 16.78 19.49 13.22
N GLN A 28 16.76 19.74 14.54
CA GLN A 28 15.52 19.80 15.32
C GLN A 28 14.60 20.93 14.83
N GLU A 29 15.15 22.15 14.68
CA GLU A 29 14.39 23.30 14.17
C GLU A 29 13.84 23.06 12.76
N MET A 30 14.62 22.39 11.91
CA MET A 30 14.18 22.02 10.57
C MET A 30 13.00 21.05 10.64
N PHE A 31 13.08 19.99 11.45
CA PHE A 31 11.97 19.05 11.62
C PHE A 31 10.74 19.70 12.26
N ASP A 32 10.90 20.59 13.25
CA ASP A 32 9.78 21.30 13.88
C ASP A 32 9.07 22.22 12.88
N LEU A 33 9.80 22.92 12.01
CA LEU A 33 9.22 23.72 10.93
C LEU A 33 8.48 22.86 9.90
N MET A 34 9.07 21.73 9.48
CA MET A 34 8.42 20.80 8.55
C MET A 34 7.14 20.23 9.16
N ASN A 35 7.20 19.72 10.40
CA ASN A 35 6.06 19.17 11.12
C ASN A 35 4.91 20.18 11.26
N ASN A 36 5.22 21.45 11.56
CA ASN A 36 4.21 22.50 11.63
C ASN A 36 3.55 22.80 10.28
N LYS A 37 4.32 22.82 9.19
CA LYS A 37 3.81 23.01 7.82
C LYS A 37 2.89 21.85 7.42
N GLU A 38 3.34 20.62 7.64
CA GLU A 38 2.59 19.40 7.36
C GLU A 38 1.31 19.30 8.19
N TYR A 39 1.38 19.60 9.49
CA TYR A 39 0.23 19.63 10.37
C TYR A 39 -0.81 20.67 9.92
N ASN A 40 -0.37 21.87 9.53
CA ASN A 40 -1.27 22.91 9.02
C ASN A 40 -1.95 22.50 7.72
N HIS A 41 -1.23 21.85 6.81
CA HIS A 41 -1.80 21.29 5.59
C HIS A 41 -2.80 20.18 5.89
N TRP A 42 -2.43 19.22 6.73
CA TRP A 42 -3.30 18.12 7.17
C TRP A 42 -4.59 18.67 7.79
N ARG A 43 -4.48 19.59 8.75
CA ARG A 43 -5.62 20.24 9.40
C ARG A 43 -6.49 21.01 8.42
N ARG A 44 -5.91 21.68 7.42
CA ARG A 44 -6.68 22.40 6.38
C ARG A 44 -7.48 21.44 5.52
N TYR A 45 -6.88 20.33 5.11
CA TYR A 45 -7.53 19.31 4.28
C TYR A 45 -8.62 18.56 5.05
N HIS A 46 -8.36 18.21 6.31
CA HIS A 46 -9.26 17.42 7.15
C HIS A 46 -10.25 18.26 7.97
N ARG A 47 -10.26 19.60 7.83
CA ARG A 47 -11.11 20.51 8.63
C ARG A 47 -12.60 20.18 8.53
N HIS A 48 -13.02 19.64 7.40
CA HIS A 48 -14.42 19.33 7.10
C HIS A 48 -14.72 17.83 7.10
N LEU A 49 -13.73 16.99 7.41
CA LEU A 49 -13.94 15.55 7.57
C LEU A 49 -14.78 15.32 8.84
N GLY A 50 -15.82 14.48 8.76
CA GLY A 50 -16.72 14.21 9.88
C GLY A 50 -17.79 15.28 10.17
N ASN A 51 -17.82 16.39 9.41
CA ASN A 51 -18.88 17.39 9.53
C ASN A 51 -20.03 17.07 8.57
N PRO A 52 -21.25 16.81 9.07
CA PRO A 52 -22.40 16.56 8.21
C PRO A 52 -22.71 17.79 7.35
N LYS A 53 -23.14 17.57 6.10
CA LYS A 53 -23.52 18.64 5.17
C LYS A 53 -24.68 19.49 5.70
N THR A 54 -25.57 18.87 6.49
CA THR A 54 -26.67 19.54 7.18
C THR A 54 -26.34 19.63 8.68
N PRO A 55 -26.22 20.85 9.24
CA PRO A 55 -25.98 21.02 10.67
C PRO A 55 -27.20 20.57 11.47
N TYR A 56 -26.96 19.89 12.60
CA TYR A 56 -28.00 19.46 13.52
C TYR A 56 -28.79 20.66 14.06
N ARG A 57 -30.10 20.69 13.82
CA ARG A 57 -31.05 21.57 14.50
C ARG A 57 -31.78 20.74 15.55
N LYS A 58 -31.92 21.26 16.77
CA LYS A 58 -32.56 20.56 17.90
C LYS A 58 -34.02 20.14 17.62
N ASP A 59 -34.66 20.75 16.63
CA ASP A 59 -36.06 20.51 16.29
C ASP A 59 -36.24 19.45 15.18
N ASP A 60 -35.15 19.00 14.55
CA ASP A 60 -35.18 18.03 13.45
C ASP A 60 -34.88 16.61 14.00
N GLU A 61 -35.90 15.76 14.15
CA GLU A 61 -35.75 14.30 14.38
C GLU A 61 -35.33 13.58 13.08
N VAL A 62 -34.25 14.06 12.45
CA VAL A 62 -33.72 13.45 11.21
C VAL A 62 -32.43 12.73 11.54
N GLU A 63 -32.39 11.42 11.28
CA GLU A 63 -31.18 10.63 11.36
C GLU A 63 -30.22 11.11 10.27
N ILE A 64 -29.17 11.83 10.67
CA ILE A 64 -28.21 12.42 9.75
C ILE A 64 -27.26 11.32 9.30
N ASP A 65 -27.25 11.01 8.01
CA ASP A 65 -26.25 10.11 7.44
C ASP A 65 -24.89 10.82 7.39
N VAL A 66 -24.01 10.44 8.32
CA VAL A 66 -22.64 10.95 8.44
C VAL A 66 -21.66 10.06 7.67
N MET A 67 -22.09 8.94 7.06
CA MET A 67 -21.18 8.01 6.37
C MET A 67 -20.46 8.66 5.19
N ASP A 68 -21.15 9.53 4.46
CA ASP A 68 -20.61 10.35 3.35
C ASP A 68 -19.51 11.35 3.79
N THR A 69 -19.30 11.54 5.10
CA THR A 69 -18.26 12.44 5.63
C THR A 69 -16.94 11.73 5.90
N PHE A 70 -16.92 10.40 5.86
CA PHE A 70 -15.69 9.61 5.93
C PHE A 70 -15.10 9.45 4.53
N ALA A 71 -13.77 9.36 4.45
CA ALA A 71 -13.10 9.08 3.20
C ALA A 71 -13.42 7.65 2.75
N ASP A 72 -13.92 7.49 1.52
CA ASP A 72 -14.08 6.18 0.90
C ASP A 72 -12.70 5.66 0.45
N ASN A 73 -12.10 4.84 1.31
CA ASN A 73 -10.80 4.22 1.05
C ASN A 73 -10.92 2.89 0.31
N SER A 74 -12.11 2.51 -0.19
CA SER A 74 -12.33 1.23 -0.88
C SER A 74 -11.34 1.03 -2.04
N GLN A 75 -11.08 2.07 -2.83
CA GLN A 75 -10.12 2.03 -3.94
C GLN A 75 -8.66 1.87 -3.47
N GLU A 76 -8.28 2.50 -2.35
CA GLU A 76 -6.94 2.34 -1.79
C GLU A 76 -6.74 0.93 -1.22
N ILE A 77 -7.76 0.41 -0.56
CA ILE A 77 -7.78 -0.96 -0.05
C ILE A 77 -7.65 -1.95 -1.21
N GLU A 78 -8.40 -1.76 -2.30
CA GLU A 78 -8.32 -2.61 -3.49
C GLU A 78 -6.92 -2.56 -4.13
N ARG A 79 -6.33 -1.36 -4.27
CA ARG A 79 -4.94 -1.21 -4.76
C ARG A 79 -3.94 -1.93 -3.85
N ASN A 80 -4.04 -1.74 -2.54
CA ASN A 80 -3.16 -2.41 -1.58
C ASN A 80 -3.28 -3.93 -1.67
N HIS A 81 -4.49 -4.46 -1.81
CA HIS A 81 -4.69 -5.90 -1.99
C HIS A 81 -4.07 -6.41 -3.31
N GLN A 82 -4.18 -5.65 -4.40
CA GLN A 82 -3.54 -5.99 -5.66
C GLN A 82 -2.01 -5.97 -5.54
N ASP A 83 -1.44 -4.95 -4.91
CA ASP A 83 0.00 -4.80 -4.70
C ASP A 83 0.54 -5.93 -3.80
N GLU A 84 -0.18 -6.26 -2.72
CA GLU A 84 0.14 -7.40 -1.84
C GLU A 84 0.13 -8.71 -2.62
N TYR A 85 -0.93 -8.96 -3.40
CA TYR A 85 -1.05 -10.17 -4.23
C TYR A 85 0.08 -10.26 -5.27
N GLU A 86 0.36 -9.18 -5.99
CA GLU A 86 1.42 -9.15 -7.00
C GLU A 86 2.80 -9.37 -6.35
N SER A 87 3.04 -8.78 -5.18
CA SER A 87 4.29 -8.96 -4.44
C SER A 87 4.53 -10.43 -4.08
N VAL A 88 3.49 -11.15 -3.63
CA VAL A 88 3.55 -12.57 -3.29
C VAL A 88 3.77 -13.41 -4.54
N CYS A 89 3.03 -13.13 -5.62
CA CYS A 89 3.18 -13.84 -6.89
C CYS A 89 4.58 -13.67 -7.48
N LYS A 90 5.11 -12.45 -7.45
CA LYS A 90 6.47 -12.14 -7.90
C LYS A 90 7.51 -12.90 -7.08
N TRP A 91 7.35 -12.93 -5.74
CA TRP A 91 8.23 -13.70 -4.87
C TRP A 91 8.20 -15.21 -5.17
N ILE A 92 7.02 -15.80 -5.39
CA ILE A 92 6.89 -17.22 -5.75
C ILE A 92 7.64 -17.52 -7.06
N ARG A 93 7.46 -16.66 -8.07
CA ARG A 93 8.12 -16.81 -9.38
C ARG A 93 9.64 -16.67 -9.27
N THR A 94 10.14 -15.73 -8.48
CA THR A 94 11.59 -15.56 -8.28
C THR A 94 12.19 -16.72 -7.49
N ALA A 95 11.54 -17.18 -6.43
CA ALA A 95 11.99 -18.31 -5.61
C ALA A 95 12.02 -19.63 -6.40
N LEU A 96 11.02 -19.88 -7.25
CA LEU A 96 10.99 -21.09 -8.10
C LEU A 96 11.91 -20.97 -9.32
N GLY A 97 12.28 -19.76 -9.73
CA GLY A 97 13.31 -19.47 -10.72
C GLY A 97 12.92 -19.94 -12.13
N LYS A 98 13.67 -20.90 -12.70
CA LYS A 98 13.41 -21.43 -14.06
C LYS A 98 12.13 -22.28 -14.16
N LYS A 99 11.48 -22.62 -13.05
CA LYS A 99 10.29 -23.49 -13.01
C LYS A 99 9.00 -22.68 -12.97
N GLN A 100 8.76 -21.88 -14.01
CA GLN A 100 7.58 -21.02 -14.07
C GLN A 100 6.27 -21.83 -14.05
N ASP A 101 6.21 -22.98 -14.73
CA ASP A 101 5.06 -23.88 -14.68
C ASP A 101 4.69 -24.33 -13.24
N TRP A 102 5.69 -24.43 -12.35
CA TRP A 102 5.45 -24.80 -10.95
C TRP A 102 4.95 -23.61 -10.15
N ALA A 103 5.41 -22.40 -10.50
CA ALA A 103 4.97 -21.16 -9.88
C ALA A 103 3.52 -20.86 -10.23
N ASP A 104 3.17 -20.89 -11.53
CA ASP A 104 1.80 -20.60 -11.98
C ASP A 104 0.81 -21.64 -11.42
N MET A 105 1.21 -22.92 -11.37
CA MET A 105 0.41 -23.97 -10.72
C MET A 105 0.25 -23.76 -9.21
N PHE A 106 1.31 -23.32 -8.53
CA PHE A 106 1.23 -23.04 -7.10
C PHE A 106 0.31 -21.84 -6.82
N ILE A 107 0.42 -20.78 -7.62
CA ILE A 107 -0.43 -19.59 -7.52
C ILE A 107 -1.89 -19.98 -7.73
N ALA A 108 -2.22 -20.64 -8.84
CA ALA A 108 -3.59 -21.03 -9.14
C ALA A 108 -4.23 -21.91 -8.06
N VAL A 109 -3.50 -22.92 -7.55
CA VAL A 109 -4.07 -23.89 -6.60
C VAL A 109 -4.04 -23.39 -5.15
N ARG A 110 -2.99 -22.69 -4.73
CA ARG A 110 -2.78 -22.33 -3.31
C ARG A 110 -3.10 -20.87 -2.99
N ILE A 111 -2.95 -19.96 -3.95
CA ILE A 111 -3.25 -18.54 -3.77
C ILE A 111 -4.66 -18.24 -4.27
N ASP A 112 -4.99 -18.64 -5.50
CA ASP A 112 -6.29 -18.35 -6.12
C ASP A 112 -7.39 -19.37 -5.71
N GLY A 113 -7.00 -20.47 -5.04
CA GLY A 113 -7.93 -21.46 -4.49
C GLY A 113 -8.56 -22.42 -5.51
N MET A 114 -8.02 -22.51 -6.72
CA MET A 114 -8.49 -23.45 -7.74
C MET A 114 -8.28 -24.91 -7.27
N SER A 115 -9.25 -25.79 -7.56
CA SER A 115 -9.06 -27.21 -7.22
C SER A 115 -7.97 -27.85 -8.09
N ILE A 116 -7.26 -28.83 -7.53
CA ILE A 116 -6.22 -29.58 -8.27
C ILE A 116 -6.79 -30.21 -9.55
N ARG A 117 -8.05 -30.67 -9.50
CA ARG A 117 -8.74 -31.30 -10.63
C ARG A 117 -9.07 -30.32 -11.75
N GLU A 118 -9.55 -29.12 -11.40
CA GLU A 118 -9.83 -28.07 -12.39
C GLU A 118 -8.53 -27.62 -13.07
N TYR A 119 -7.47 -27.39 -12.30
CA TYR A 119 -6.17 -27.00 -12.85
C TYR A 119 -5.52 -28.11 -13.70
N ALA A 120 -5.63 -29.37 -13.26
CA ALA A 120 -5.17 -30.52 -14.02
C ALA A 120 -5.89 -30.61 -15.38
N SER A 121 -7.21 -30.36 -15.38
CA SER A 121 -8.06 -30.39 -16.57
C SER A 121 -7.75 -29.25 -17.53
N SER A 122 -7.44 -28.04 -17.03
CA SER A 122 -7.12 -26.88 -17.88
C SER A 122 -5.82 -27.04 -18.66
N ILE A 123 -4.84 -27.78 -18.11
CA ILE A 123 -3.54 -28.04 -18.76
C ILE A 123 -3.50 -29.43 -19.43
N GLY A 124 -4.52 -30.27 -19.22
CA GLY A 124 -4.57 -31.63 -19.77
C GLY A 124 -3.54 -32.59 -19.14
N VAL A 125 -3.23 -32.42 -17.86
CA VAL A 125 -2.23 -33.20 -17.11
C VAL A 125 -2.92 -34.01 -16.01
N SER A 126 -2.32 -35.11 -15.56
CA SER A 126 -2.89 -35.91 -14.46
C SER A 126 -2.80 -35.21 -13.10
N GLU A 127 -3.83 -35.38 -12.26
CA GLU A 127 -3.88 -34.82 -10.90
C GLU A 127 -2.69 -35.23 -10.02
N ASN A 128 -2.20 -36.46 -10.22
CA ASN A 128 -1.02 -36.97 -9.50
C ASN A 128 0.24 -36.18 -9.84
N ASN A 129 0.42 -35.79 -11.10
CA ASN A 129 1.57 -34.99 -11.53
C ASN A 129 1.52 -33.59 -10.88
N ILE A 130 0.35 -32.96 -10.89
CA ILE A 130 0.12 -31.66 -10.23
C ILE A 130 0.43 -31.77 -8.73
N THR A 131 -0.09 -32.79 -8.05
CA THR A 131 0.14 -33.01 -6.62
C THR A 131 1.62 -33.18 -6.29
N GLN A 132 2.37 -33.95 -7.09
CA GLN A 132 3.80 -34.15 -6.89
C GLN A 132 4.60 -32.87 -7.13
N LYS A 133 4.29 -32.12 -8.20
CA LYS A 133 4.95 -30.84 -8.49
C LYS A 133 4.68 -29.83 -7.36
N LEU A 134 3.44 -29.77 -6.84
CA LEU A 134 3.07 -28.90 -5.72
C LEU A 134 3.88 -29.25 -4.47
N LYS A 135 4.01 -30.53 -4.11
CA LYS A 135 4.84 -30.96 -2.97
C LYS A 135 6.32 -30.56 -3.11
N ARG A 136 6.85 -30.52 -4.33
CA ARG A 136 8.23 -30.09 -4.58
C ARG A 136 8.35 -28.57 -4.53
N ALA A 137 7.36 -27.85 -5.03
CA ALA A 137 7.29 -26.39 -4.97
C ALA A 137 7.18 -25.91 -3.52
N THR A 138 6.29 -26.49 -2.71
CA THR A 138 6.14 -26.16 -1.27
C THR A 138 7.46 -26.31 -0.53
N LYS A 139 8.12 -27.46 -0.67
CA LYS A 139 9.39 -27.73 0.02
C LYS A 139 10.49 -26.72 -0.35
N LYS A 140 10.54 -26.29 -1.62
CA LYS A 140 11.51 -25.29 -2.07
C LYS A 140 11.16 -23.91 -1.50
N LEU A 141 9.89 -23.50 -1.58
CA LEU A 141 9.44 -22.22 -1.02
C LEU A 141 9.64 -22.13 0.50
N GLU A 142 9.43 -23.22 1.23
CA GLU A 142 9.73 -23.29 2.67
C GLU A 142 11.23 -23.07 2.99
N GLN A 143 12.13 -23.60 2.16
CA GLN A 143 13.57 -23.40 2.32
C GLN A 143 13.96 -21.95 2.04
N GLU A 144 13.47 -21.38 0.94
CA GLU A 144 13.72 -19.97 0.59
C GLU A 144 13.11 -19.01 1.63
N TYR A 145 11.94 -19.34 2.18
CA TYR A 145 11.31 -18.54 3.22
C TYR A 145 12.15 -18.47 4.50
N LYS A 146 12.75 -19.60 4.92
CA LYS A 146 13.66 -19.62 6.09
C LYS A 146 14.95 -18.84 5.86
N ASN A 147 15.41 -18.77 4.61
CA ASN A 147 16.60 -18.01 4.24
C ASN A 147 16.32 -16.51 4.07
N ARG A 148 15.05 -16.10 4.02
CA ARG A 148 14.64 -14.70 3.98
C ARG A 148 14.91 -14.08 5.35
N GLN A 149 16.07 -13.47 5.52
CA GLN A 149 16.31 -12.58 6.66
C GLN A 149 15.28 -11.44 6.60
N ILE A 150 14.56 -11.28 7.71
CA ILE A 150 13.70 -10.12 8.00
C ILE A 150 14.59 -9.02 8.59
#